data_AF-A0A227FUF3-F1
#
_entry.id   AF-A0A227FUF3-F1
#
_cell.length_a   1.000
_cell.length_b   1.000
_cell.length_c   1.000
_cell.angle_alpha   90.00
_cell.angle_beta   90.00
_cell.angle_gamma   90.00
#
_symmetry.space_group_name_H-M   'P 1'
#
loop_
_entity.id
_entity.type
_entity.pdbx_description
1 polymer ?
#
loop_
_entity_poly.entity_id
_entity_poly.type
_entity_poly.pdbx_seq_one_letter_code
_entity_poly.pdbx_strand_id
1 'polypeptide(L)' 'QPKLFDYFFSMRHKRKLNELVDIVNMTPLMHVSGMLGRECQYTSWIVPVAWHPTNNNAVITIDLAKDPQP' A
#
# COMPACT_ATOMS: atom_id res chain seq x y z
N GLN A 1 -2.91 3.02 -21.83
CA GLN A 1 -3.01 1.68 -21.21
C GLN A 1 -4.42 1.50 -20.61
N PRO A 2 -5.40 0.97 -21.37
CA PRO A 2 -6.80 0.90 -20.91
C PRO A 2 -7.00 0.02 -19.67
N LYS A 3 -6.42 -1.20 -19.67
CA LYS A 3 -6.52 -2.15 -18.55
C LYS A 3 -6.03 -1.61 -17.21
N LEU A 4 -4.94 -0.83 -17.23
CA LEU A 4 -4.37 -0.27 -16.01
C LEU A 4 -5.26 0.84 -15.44
N PHE A 5 -5.83 1.68 -16.31
CA PHE A 5 -6.80 2.69 -15.91
C PHE A 5 -8.04 2.05 -15.27
N ASP A 6 -8.62 1.03 -15.92
CA ASP A 6 -9.80 0.33 -15.41
C ASP A 6 -9.52 -0.34 -14.06
N TYR A 7 -8.34 -0.93 -13.91
CA TYR A 7 -7.87 -1.51 -12.65
C TYR A 7 -7.88 -0.46 -11.53
N PHE A 8 -7.14 0.64 -11.67
CA PHE A 8 -7.07 1.69 -10.65
C PHE A 8 -8.41 2.38 -10.39
N PHE A 9 -9.19 2.64 -11.45
CA PHE A 9 -10.53 3.22 -11.31
C PHE A 9 -11.45 2.32 -10.48
N SER A 10 -11.38 1.01 -10.68
CA SER A 10 -12.15 0.05 -9.88
C SER A 10 -11.66 -0.04 -8.43
N MET A 11 -10.36 0.20 -8.17
CA MET A 11 -9.74 0.12 -6.84
C MET A 11 -9.96 1.36 -5.97
N ARG A 12 -10.60 2.42 -6.48
CA ARG A 12 -10.90 3.64 -5.70
C ARG A 12 -11.85 3.42 -4.52
N HIS A 13 -12.57 2.30 -4.49
CA HIS A 13 -13.55 1.98 -3.47
C HIS A 13 -12.89 1.22 -2.30
N LYS A 14 -13.05 1.74 -1.07
CA LYS A 14 -12.41 1.19 0.15
C LYS A 14 -12.59 -0.32 0.34
N ARG A 15 -13.76 -0.86 0.00
CA ARG A 15 -14.07 -2.29 0.17
C ARG A 15 -13.16 -3.16 -0.70
N LYS A 16 -12.94 -2.77 -1.95
CA LYS A 16 -12.10 -3.51 -2.90
C LYS A 16 -10.62 -3.43 -2.52
N LEU A 17 -10.18 -2.29 -1.99
CA LEU A 17 -8.82 -2.10 -1.51
C LEU A 17 -8.55 -2.93 -0.23
N ASN A 18 -9.53 -3.01 0.67
CA ASN A 18 -9.42 -3.84 1.88
C ASN A 18 -9.25 -5.33 1.59
N GLU A 19 -9.72 -5.83 0.45
CA GLU A 19 -9.52 -7.23 0.03
C GLU A 19 -8.04 -7.55 -0.27
N LEU A 20 -7.20 -6.53 -0.52
CA LEU A 20 -5.76 -6.69 -0.74
C LEU A 20 -4.95 -6.61 0.57
N VAL A 21 -5.54 -6.08 1.64
CA VAL A 21 -4.83 -5.84 2.90
C VAL A 21 -4.89 -7.10 3.75
N ASP A 22 -3.84 -7.91 3.68
CA ASP A 22 -3.64 -9.09 4.50
C ASP A 22 -2.49 -8.89 5.48
N ILE A 23 -2.83 -8.52 6.70
CA ILE A 23 -1.90 -8.29 7.81
C ILE A 23 -1.42 -9.62 8.41
N VAL A 24 -2.23 -10.68 8.34
CA VAL A 24 -1.90 -11.97 8.98
C VAL A 24 -0.77 -12.65 8.24
N ASN A 25 -0.87 -12.72 6.91
CA ASN A 25 0.19 -13.29 6.07
C ASN A 25 1.25 -12.27 5.68
N MET A 26 1.10 -11.01 6.09
CA MET A 26 2.01 -9.90 5.74
C MET A 26 2.26 -9.85 4.23
N THR A 27 1.17 -9.91 3.44
CA THR A 27 1.26 -9.97 1.98
C THR A 27 1.79 -8.64 1.43
N PRO A 28 2.94 -8.62 0.73
CA PRO A 28 3.48 -7.38 0.18
C PRO A 28 2.59 -6.80 -0.93
N LEU A 29 2.48 -5.47 -0.95
CA LEU A 29 1.72 -4.71 -1.93
C LEU A 29 2.63 -3.70 -2.63
N MET A 30 2.38 -3.47 -3.92
CA MET A 30 3.01 -2.36 -4.64
C MET A 30 2.26 -1.07 -4.30
N HIS A 31 2.96 -0.10 -3.72
CA HIS A 31 2.40 1.20 -3.37
C HIS A 31 3.01 2.30 -4.22
N VAL A 32 2.15 3.10 -4.85
CA VAL A 32 2.54 4.31 -5.59
C VAL A 32 2.08 5.53 -4.80
N SER A 33 3.00 6.37 -4.37
CA SER A 33 2.72 7.56 -3.56
C SER A 33 3.77 8.64 -3.74
N GLY A 34 3.31 9.90 -3.73
CA GLY A 34 4.18 11.07 -3.74
C GLY A 34 5.14 11.13 -2.54
N MET A 35 4.82 10.45 -1.44
CA MET A 35 5.67 10.39 -0.24
C MET A 35 6.97 9.58 -0.43
N LEU A 36 7.02 8.70 -1.44
CA LEU A 36 8.16 7.82 -1.70
C LEU A 36 9.28 8.50 -2.51
N GLY A 37 9.08 9.74 -2.95
CA GLY A 37 10.10 10.51 -3.65
C GLY A 37 10.39 10.07 -5.08
N ARG A 38 11.19 10.87 -5.79
CA ARG A 38 11.52 10.66 -7.21
C ARG A 38 12.56 9.55 -7.38
N GLU A 39 13.43 9.38 -6.40
CA GLU A 39 14.51 8.40 -6.35
C GLU A 39 14.01 6.97 -6.52
N CYS A 40 12.86 6.65 -5.94
CA CYS A 40 12.17 5.36 -6.10
C CYS A 40 11.02 5.43 -7.12
N GLN A 41 10.99 6.46 -7.99
CA GLN A 41 9.92 6.68 -8.97
C GLN A 41 8.53 6.63 -8.34
N TYR A 42 8.39 7.18 -7.13
CA TYR A 42 7.16 7.22 -6.35
C TYR A 42 6.57 5.84 -6.04
N THR A 43 7.36 4.77 -6.12
CA THR A 43 6.87 3.39 -6.06
C THR A 43 7.74 2.54 -5.16
N SER A 44 7.14 1.77 -4.26
CA SER A 44 7.86 0.81 -3.42
C SER A 44 6.98 -0.38 -3.04
N TRP A 45 7.64 -1.48 -2.66
CA TRP A 45 7.00 -2.60 -2.00
C TRP A 45 6.77 -2.26 -0.54
N ILE A 46 5.51 -2.36 -0.10
CA ILE A 46 5.13 -2.17 1.28
C ILE A 46 4.53 -3.45 1.85
N VAL A 47 4.63 -3.64 3.15
CA VAL A 47 3.95 -4.73 3.86
C VAL A 47 3.02 -4.15 4.93
N PRO A 48 1.73 -4.54 4.96
CA PRO A 48 0.81 -4.11 6.01
C PRO A 48 1.08 -4.87 7.31
N VAL A 49 1.17 -4.15 8.42
CA VAL A 49 1.53 -4.75 9.74
C VAL A 49 0.47 -4.57 10.81
N ALA A 50 -0.37 -3.54 10.72
CA ALA A 50 -1.45 -3.31 11.66
C ALA A 50 -2.49 -2.33 11.12
N TRP A 51 -3.72 -2.40 11.62
CA TRP A 51 -4.68 -1.31 11.47
C TRP A 51 -4.37 -0.20 12.48
N HIS A 52 -4.62 1.06 12.12
CA HIS A 52 -4.41 2.18 13.03
C HIS A 52 -5.39 2.10 14.22
N PRO A 53 -4.94 2.28 15.47
CA PRO A 53 -5.75 1.99 16.66
C PRO A 53 -6.99 2.88 16.82
N THR A 54 -6.98 4.09 16.26
CA THR A 54 -8.08 5.06 16.35
C THR A 54 -8.69 5.45 15.00
N ASN A 55 -8.02 5.14 13.88
CA ASN A 55 -8.47 5.55 12.55
C ASN A 55 -8.80 4.31 11.72
N ASN A 56 -10.08 3.99 11.66
CA ASN A 56 -10.59 2.81 10.98
C ASN A 56 -10.35 2.78 9.46
N ASN A 57 -9.85 3.88 8.87
CA ASN A 57 -9.52 3.97 7.44
C ASN A 57 -8.00 3.95 7.18
N ALA A 58 -7.16 3.73 8.20
CA ALA A 58 -5.71 3.75 8.05
C ALA A 58 -5.08 2.39 8.38
N VAL A 59 -4.11 1.99 7.54
CA VAL A 59 -3.26 0.81 7.72
C VAL A 59 -1.83 1.31 7.96
N ILE A 60 -1.18 0.74 8.96
CA ILE A 60 0.25 0.93 9.23
C ILE A 60 1.02 -0.05 8.34
N THR A 61 1.99 0.46 7.60
CA THR A 61 2.75 -0.30 6.61
C THR A 61 4.24 -0.04 6.78
N ILE A 62 5.08 -1.00 6.41
CA ILE A 62 6.54 -0.87 6.39
C ILE A 62 7.00 -0.86 4.93
N ASP A 63 7.90 0.06 4.60
CA ASP A 63 8.57 0.13 3.30
C ASP A 63 9.71 -0.89 3.24
N LEU A 64 9.55 -1.92 2.40
CA LEU A 64 10.50 -3.03 2.27
C LEU A 64 11.78 -2.63 1.52
N ALA A 65 11.81 -1.47 0.87
CA ALA A 65 13.00 -0.97 0.20
C ALA A 65 13.99 -0.30 1.18
N LYS A 66 13.58 -0.07 2.43
CA LYS A 66 14.39 0.60 3.44
C LYS A 66 14.93 -0.39 4.47
N ASP A 67 16.07 -0.03 5.07
CA ASP A 67 16.59 -0.76 6.22
C ASP A 67 15.57 -0.67 7.37
N PRO A 68 15.15 -1.81 7.96
CA PRO A 68 14.24 -1.80 9.11
C PRO A 68 14.90 -1.31 10.40
N GLN A 69 16.22 -1.12 10.44
CA GLN A 69 16.89 -0.49 11.57
C GLN A 69 16.54 1.02 11.64
N PRO A 70 16.16 1.54 12.82
CA PRO A 70 15.78 2.93 13.00
C PRO A 70 16.97 3.91 12.90
#